data_AF-A0A1U9NBF0-F1
#
_entry.id   AF-A0A1U9NBF0-F1
#
_cell.length_a   1.000
_cell.length_b   1.000
_cell.length_c   1.000
_cell.angle_alpha   90.00
_cell.angle_beta   90.00
_cell.angle_gamma   90.00
#
_symmetry.space_group_name_H-M   'P 1'
#
loop_
_entity.id
_entity.type
_entity.pdbx_description
1 polymer ?
#
loop_
_entity_poly.entity_id
_entity_poly.type
_entity_poly.pdbx_seq_one_letter_code
_entity_poly.pdbx_strand_id
1 'polypeptide(L)'
;MPHFDLQAILRGDAHPLSEALATTAAVETTTIDTLRQQLATRIYRQLTGSPQLDNELLPLFTALEAPLITQIAQNDDFYSDANHPLRRTLETLIPAASHWFARDAKPSQQFYAKLDALLQPLVTHWQTNSSPDEALGDFSQWLASEDKRAALLESRLCDTERGNQKLIAAQMRVARLINNHLAQRPLPLELHTSIALGLKSELQYWVFNSTEAELAALPLWAHWQRILPPLGQLFSHGDIQVEDQQLYSQIPALLIELERSLAHTTSNPHSYQQLVDQLSHSLMAAVQKQPQEVALFPALPLPDGQLNANTKVPLALLQATEHLQVGDWILMRGDNQDAIRCKLVLKDPALDQLLFVDHTGRKVMSKTTKDVALCLSTGIAQPLHLLSLNEVITQQLSAFIERANRCQQQQLLAQKQKAEALVRAFLAEQQAQTEAAERARLAQQARVQAELDARQAAAHKAMAEARQLADEQRRRAAEQAAEQARLAREQQAAQAAEAQKRAQTAAATANALQVGAWLEINSTLPTESSPTALSVIRAKLSVIIGATGKYIFADQVGRKVAEYTREQLIQGLINGELTLLRNGDNFEEQLAKVIRGLRRDVN
;
A
#
# COMPACT_ATOMS: atom_id res chain seq x y z
N MET A 1 -12.90 -7.77 5.73
CA MET A 1 -12.03 -7.56 4.56
C MET A 1 -12.00 -8.88 3.83
N PRO A 2 -12.29 -8.95 2.51
CA PRO A 2 -12.11 -10.20 1.79
C PRO A 2 -10.63 -10.59 1.95
N HIS A 3 -10.40 -11.77 2.47
CA HIS A 3 -9.09 -12.34 2.72
C HIS A 3 -9.15 -13.73 2.12
N PHE A 4 -8.23 -14.05 1.23
CA PHE A 4 -8.12 -15.40 0.67
C PHE A 4 -7.79 -16.38 1.80
N ASP A 5 -8.64 -17.37 2.03
CA ASP A 5 -8.47 -18.34 3.11
C ASP A 5 -7.81 -19.62 2.60
N LEU A 6 -6.67 -19.99 3.20
CA LEU A 6 -5.96 -21.23 2.91
C LEU A 6 -6.84 -22.46 3.19
N GLN A 7 -7.66 -22.42 4.25
CA GLN A 7 -8.50 -23.55 4.62
C GLN A 7 -9.61 -23.81 3.60
N ALA A 8 -10.09 -22.77 2.91
CA ALA A 8 -11.07 -22.93 1.83
C ALA A 8 -10.46 -23.70 0.65
N ILE A 9 -9.22 -23.36 0.28
CA ILE A 9 -8.50 -24.02 -0.82
C ILE A 9 -8.24 -25.49 -0.50
N LEU A 10 -7.72 -25.77 0.70
CA LEU A 10 -7.42 -27.15 1.13
C LEU A 10 -8.65 -28.04 1.33
N ARG A 11 -9.86 -27.45 1.43
CA ARG A 11 -11.14 -28.19 1.55
C ARG A 11 -11.79 -28.52 0.21
N GLY A 12 -11.13 -28.22 -0.91
CA GLY A 12 -11.60 -28.58 -2.25
C GLY A 12 -12.09 -27.40 -3.09
N ASP A 13 -12.08 -26.17 -2.60
CA ASP A 13 -12.49 -25.00 -3.40
C ASP A 13 -11.28 -24.40 -4.13
N ALA A 14 -11.17 -24.62 -5.44
CA ALA A 14 -10.10 -24.03 -6.25
C ALA A 14 -10.34 -22.54 -6.57
N HIS A 15 -11.56 -22.03 -6.39
CA HIS A 15 -11.93 -20.67 -6.80
C HIS A 15 -11.14 -19.56 -6.08
N PRO A 16 -10.93 -19.63 -4.74
CA PRO A 16 -10.13 -18.65 -4.02
C PRO A 16 -8.67 -18.60 -4.50
N LEU A 17 -8.11 -19.73 -4.96
CA LEU A 17 -6.76 -19.77 -5.51
C LEU A 17 -6.69 -19.05 -6.86
N SER A 18 -7.67 -19.28 -7.74
CA SER A 18 -7.73 -18.59 -9.04
C SER A 18 -7.92 -17.08 -8.87
N GLU A 19 -8.75 -16.63 -7.91
CA GLU A 19 -8.94 -15.21 -7.60
C GLU A 19 -7.68 -14.57 -7.00
N ALA A 20 -6.99 -15.29 -6.10
CA ALA A 20 -5.72 -14.87 -5.53
C ALA A 20 -4.62 -14.71 -6.61
N LEU A 21 -4.55 -15.65 -7.56
CA LEU A 21 -3.65 -15.59 -8.71
C LEU A 21 -3.96 -14.38 -9.61
N ALA A 22 -5.23 -14.16 -9.94
CA ALA A 22 -5.65 -13.02 -10.77
C ALA A 22 -5.33 -11.67 -10.10
N THR A 23 -5.60 -11.55 -8.81
CA THR A 23 -5.31 -10.34 -8.02
C THR A 23 -3.81 -10.04 -7.97
N THR A 24 -3.00 -11.07 -7.73
CA THR A 24 -1.54 -10.94 -7.69
C THR A 24 -0.97 -10.57 -9.06
N ALA A 25 -1.44 -11.23 -10.13
CA ALA A 25 -1.03 -10.96 -11.50
C ALA A 25 -1.32 -9.51 -11.92
N ALA A 26 -2.49 -8.98 -11.56
CA ALA A 26 -2.89 -7.62 -11.88
C ALA A 26 -2.01 -6.55 -11.20
N VAL A 27 -1.63 -6.76 -9.94
CA VAL A 27 -0.79 -5.81 -9.18
C VAL A 27 0.67 -5.88 -9.61
N GLU A 28 1.19 -7.08 -9.86
CA GLU A 28 2.60 -7.31 -10.19
C GLU A 28 2.89 -7.25 -11.70
N THR A 29 1.89 -6.92 -12.52
CA THR A 29 2.02 -6.82 -13.99
C THR A 29 2.59 -8.09 -14.62
N THR A 30 2.20 -9.25 -14.11
CA THR A 30 2.65 -10.58 -14.57
C THR A 30 1.45 -11.39 -15.07
N THR A 31 1.68 -12.54 -15.72
CA THR A 31 0.58 -13.41 -16.17
C THR A 31 0.26 -14.46 -15.12
N ILE A 32 -1.00 -14.92 -15.07
CA ILE A 32 -1.44 -15.99 -14.16
C ILE A 32 -0.59 -17.25 -14.37
N ASP A 33 -0.30 -17.61 -15.62
CA ASP A 33 0.50 -18.80 -15.94
C ASP A 33 1.93 -18.71 -15.39
N THR A 34 2.55 -17.53 -15.43
CA THR A 34 3.88 -17.34 -14.83
C THR A 34 3.86 -17.51 -13.31
N LEU A 35 2.80 -17.05 -12.63
CA LEU A 35 2.65 -17.26 -11.18
C LEU A 35 2.41 -18.73 -10.84
N ARG A 36 1.57 -19.44 -11.62
CA ARG A 36 1.36 -20.88 -11.47
C ARG A 36 2.65 -21.67 -11.66
N GLN A 37 3.42 -21.36 -12.70
CA GLN A 37 4.73 -21.98 -12.93
C GLN A 37 5.70 -21.70 -11.78
N GLN A 38 5.77 -20.46 -11.27
CA GLN A 38 6.62 -20.13 -10.13
C GLN A 38 6.25 -20.92 -8.87
N LEU A 39 4.95 -21.06 -8.58
CA LEU A 39 4.46 -21.83 -7.44
C LEU A 39 4.81 -23.32 -7.59
N ALA A 40 4.56 -23.89 -8.77
CA ALA A 40 4.91 -25.26 -9.12
C ALA A 40 6.44 -25.52 -9.01
N THR A 41 7.27 -24.60 -9.51
CA THR A 41 8.74 -24.68 -9.40
C THR A 41 9.19 -24.69 -7.93
N ARG A 42 8.60 -23.87 -7.07
CA ARG A 42 8.94 -23.84 -5.64
C ARG A 42 8.60 -25.14 -4.95
N ILE A 43 7.42 -25.71 -5.23
CA ILE A 43 7.02 -27.02 -4.71
C ILE A 43 8.00 -28.09 -5.17
N TYR A 44 8.28 -28.16 -6.47
CA TYR A 44 9.22 -29.14 -7.03
C TYR A 44 10.58 -29.07 -6.33
N ARG A 45 11.19 -27.88 -6.26
CA ARG A 45 12.52 -27.70 -5.64
C ARG A 45 12.54 -28.08 -4.16
N GLN A 46 11.46 -27.83 -3.43
CA GLN A 46 11.39 -28.18 -2.01
C GLN A 46 11.18 -29.69 -1.80
N LEU A 47 10.50 -30.37 -2.72
CA LEU A 47 10.32 -31.83 -2.69
C LEU A 47 11.56 -32.62 -3.14
N THR A 48 12.40 -32.04 -3.99
CA THR A 48 13.54 -32.77 -4.58
C THR A 48 14.92 -32.28 -4.12
N GLY A 49 15.01 -31.12 -3.47
CA GLY A 49 16.29 -30.55 -3.02
C GLY A 49 16.92 -31.27 -1.82
N SER A 50 18.21 -31.06 -1.59
CA SER A 50 18.90 -31.56 -0.40
C SER A 50 18.45 -30.79 0.87
N PRO A 51 18.22 -31.43 2.03
CA PRO A 51 18.53 -32.83 2.36
C PRO A 51 17.41 -33.85 2.07
N GLN A 52 16.28 -33.42 1.47
CA GLN A 52 15.11 -34.28 1.24
C GLN A 52 15.47 -35.53 0.44
N LEU A 53 16.20 -35.38 -0.67
CA LEU A 53 16.70 -36.49 -1.48
C LEU A 53 18.21 -36.63 -1.37
N ASP A 54 18.70 -37.84 -1.65
CA ASP A 54 20.13 -38.08 -1.85
C ASP A 54 20.65 -37.40 -3.11
N ASN A 55 21.90 -36.94 -3.07
CA ASN A 55 22.53 -36.28 -4.21
C ASN A 55 22.61 -37.20 -5.44
N GLU A 56 22.76 -38.50 -5.24
CA GLU A 56 22.80 -39.49 -6.32
C GLU A 56 21.43 -39.71 -6.99
N LEU A 57 20.32 -39.32 -6.34
CA LEU A 57 18.99 -39.35 -6.97
C LEU A 57 18.66 -38.07 -7.75
N LEU A 58 19.31 -36.94 -7.48
CA LEU A 58 19.01 -35.67 -8.13
C LEU A 58 19.04 -35.72 -9.67
N PRO A 59 19.98 -36.44 -10.33
CA PRO A 59 19.98 -36.57 -11.79
C PRO A 59 18.70 -37.21 -12.34
N LEU A 60 18.16 -38.23 -11.66
CA LEU A 60 16.91 -38.88 -12.06
C LEU A 60 15.73 -37.92 -11.99
N PHE A 61 15.67 -37.10 -10.93
CA PHE A 61 14.60 -36.14 -10.76
C PHE A 61 14.70 -34.94 -11.71
N THR A 62 15.90 -34.58 -12.18
CA THR A 62 16.10 -33.48 -13.14
C THR A 62 15.29 -33.70 -14.43
N ALA A 63 15.18 -34.94 -14.91
CA ALA A 63 14.35 -35.27 -16.07
C ALA A 63 12.85 -35.05 -15.85
N LEU A 64 12.39 -35.08 -14.59
CA LEU A 64 11.00 -34.85 -14.20
C LEU A 64 10.67 -33.36 -14.02
N GLU A 65 11.67 -32.49 -13.86
CA GLU A 65 11.45 -31.09 -13.45
C GLU A 65 10.45 -30.37 -14.38
N ALA A 66 10.77 -30.28 -15.67
CA ALA A 66 9.93 -29.59 -16.65
C ALA A 66 8.52 -30.20 -16.80
N PRO A 67 8.35 -31.53 -17.03
CA PRO A 67 7.01 -32.10 -17.20
C PRO A 67 6.17 -32.01 -15.92
N LEU A 68 6.76 -32.23 -14.75
CA LEU A 68 6.05 -32.17 -13.47
C LEU A 68 5.61 -30.73 -13.14
N ILE A 69 6.50 -29.75 -13.29
CA ILE A 69 6.15 -28.33 -13.09
C ILE A 69 5.01 -27.92 -14.02
N THR A 70 5.05 -28.39 -15.27
CA THR A 70 4.00 -28.09 -16.27
C THR A 70 2.66 -28.67 -15.83
N GLN A 71 2.62 -29.92 -15.38
CA GLN A 71 1.39 -30.56 -14.91
C GLN A 71 0.81 -29.89 -13.64
N ILE A 72 1.66 -29.57 -12.66
CA ILE A 72 1.24 -28.84 -11.45
C ILE A 72 0.72 -27.44 -11.80
N ALA A 73 1.34 -26.76 -12.76
CA ALA A 73 0.94 -25.42 -13.18
C ALA A 73 -0.33 -25.41 -14.04
N GLN A 74 -0.72 -26.52 -14.66
CA GLN A 74 -1.92 -26.59 -15.51
C GLN A 74 -3.19 -26.94 -14.73
N ASN A 75 -3.07 -27.63 -13.59
CA ASN A 75 -4.23 -28.10 -12.82
C ASN A 75 -4.25 -27.55 -11.39
N ASP A 76 -5.13 -26.58 -11.14
CA ASP A 76 -5.33 -26.00 -9.80
C ASP A 76 -5.90 -27.03 -8.80
N ASP A 77 -6.54 -28.11 -9.27
CA ASP A 77 -7.05 -29.19 -8.40
C ASP A 77 -5.91 -29.93 -7.70
N PHE A 78 -4.68 -29.84 -8.21
CA PHE A 78 -3.50 -30.31 -7.49
C PHE A 78 -3.34 -29.62 -6.13
N TYR A 79 -3.93 -28.46 -5.86
CA TYR A 79 -3.84 -27.75 -4.58
C TYR A 79 -5.02 -28.02 -3.66
N SER A 80 -6.18 -28.34 -4.21
CA SER A 80 -7.44 -28.48 -3.47
C SER A 80 -7.85 -29.93 -3.23
N ASP A 81 -7.56 -30.85 -4.15
CA ASP A 81 -7.92 -32.27 -4.03
C ASP A 81 -6.76 -33.11 -3.46
N ALA A 82 -6.96 -33.65 -2.25
CA ALA A 82 -6.04 -34.61 -1.64
C ALA A 82 -5.91 -35.92 -2.42
N ASN A 83 -6.93 -36.31 -3.19
CA ASN A 83 -6.96 -37.55 -3.97
C ASN A 83 -6.46 -37.39 -5.41
N HIS A 84 -5.92 -36.22 -5.77
CA HIS A 84 -5.45 -35.94 -7.11
C HIS A 84 -4.43 -37.00 -7.58
N PRO A 85 -4.53 -37.57 -8.80
CA PRO A 85 -3.64 -38.63 -9.27
C PRO A 85 -2.16 -38.29 -9.18
N LEU A 86 -1.79 -37.05 -9.56
CA LEU A 86 -0.41 -36.55 -9.44
C LEU A 86 0.08 -36.51 -7.97
N ARG A 87 -0.79 -36.16 -7.02
CA ARG A 87 -0.42 -36.18 -5.59
C ARG A 87 -0.15 -37.60 -5.15
N ARG A 88 -1.03 -38.54 -5.48
CA ARG A 88 -0.84 -39.97 -5.15
C ARG A 88 0.47 -40.51 -5.72
N THR A 89 0.81 -40.17 -6.96
CA THR A 89 2.10 -40.55 -7.55
C THR A 89 3.28 -39.98 -6.75
N LEU A 90 3.24 -38.70 -6.38
CA LEU A 90 4.30 -38.07 -5.58
C LEU A 90 4.35 -38.62 -4.14
N GLU A 91 3.21 -38.93 -3.53
CA GLU A 91 3.12 -39.54 -2.20
C GLU A 91 3.66 -40.97 -2.17
N THR A 92 3.61 -41.70 -3.29
CA THR A 92 4.30 -42.99 -3.41
C THR A 92 5.80 -42.82 -3.62
N LEU A 93 6.21 -41.86 -4.45
CA LEU A 93 7.61 -41.68 -4.87
C LEU A 93 8.49 -41.00 -3.82
N ILE A 94 8.06 -39.83 -3.34
CA ILE A 94 8.90 -38.93 -2.55
C ILE A 94 9.29 -39.56 -1.20
N PRO A 95 8.38 -40.15 -0.40
CA PRO A 95 8.77 -40.79 0.85
C PRO A 95 9.77 -41.93 0.63
N ALA A 96 9.56 -42.79 -0.37
CA ALA A 96 10.48 -43.89 -0.66
C ALA A 96 11.87 -43.39 -1.07
N ALA A 97 11.93 -42.35 -1.93
CA ALA A 97 13.18 -41.73 -2.37
C ALA A 97 13.90 -40.96 -1.24
N SER A 98 13.16 -40.37 -0.31
CA SER A 98 13.72 -39.52 0.76
C SER A 98 14.53 -40.31 1.80
N HIS A 99 14.23 -41.59 1.98
CA HIS A 99 14.94 -42.48 2.92
C HIS A 99 16.09 -43.26 2.26
N TRP A 100 16.16 -43.25 0.93
CA TRP A 100 17.22 -43.91 0.19
C TRP A 100 18.53 -43.11 0.28
N PHE A 101 19.66 -43.81 0.18
CA PHE A 101 20.98 -43.22 0.02
C PHE A 101 21.89 -44.20 -0.71
N ALA A 102 22.93 -43.70 -1.37
CA ALA A 102 23.83 -44.55 -2.14
C ALA A 102 24.65 -45.47 -1.23
N ARG A 103 24.57 -46.77 -1.51
CA ARG A 103 25.34 -47.81 -0.82
C ARG A 103 25.69 -48.91 -1.82
N ASP A 104 26.87 -49.49 -1.68
CA ASP A 104 27.27 -50.67 -2.44
C ASP A 104 26.56 -51.94 -1.91
N ALA A 105 25.25 -52.00 -2.11
CA ALA A 105 24.40 -53.09 -1.69
C ALA A 105 23.32 -53.34 -2.75
N LYS A 106 23.06 -54.63 -3.04
CA LYS A 106 22.06 -55.06 -4.02
C LYS A 106 20.68 -54.37 -3.85
N PRO A 107 20.10 -54.24 -2.64
CA PRO A 107 18.81 -53.57 -2.47
C PRO A 107 18.84 -52.09 -2.87
N SER A 108 19.94 -51.38 -2.57
CA SER A 108 20.11 -49.97 -2.92
C SER A 108 20.15 -49.78 -4.43
N GLN A 109 20.89 -50.63 -5.14
CA GLN A 109 20.99 -50.63 -6.61
C GLN A 109 19.66 -51.03 -7.26
N GLN A 110 18.94 -52.01 -6.69
CA GLN A 110 17.63 -52.43 -7.17
C GLN A 110 16.59 -51.31 -7.04
N PHE A 111 16.57 -50.58 -5.92
CA PHE A 111 15.69 -49.42 -5.76
C PHE A 111 15.98 -48.36 -6.81
N TYR A 112 17.25 -47.99 -7.02
CA TYR A 112 17.63 -47.02 -8.04
C TYR A 112 17.15 -47.44 -9.43
N ALA A 113 17.42 -48.69 -9.84
CA ALA A 113 17.01 -49.20 -11.13
C ALA A 113 15.47 -49.27 -11.30
N LYS A 114 14.74 -49.64 -10.24
CA LYS A 114 13.27 -49.65 -10.24
C LYS A 114 12.68 -48.25 -10.31
N LEU A 115 13.29 -47.30 -9.62
CA LEU A 115 12.89 -45.90 -9.68
C LEU A 115 13.11 -45.33 -11.09
N ASP A 116 14.31 -45.47 -11.65
CA ASP A 116 14.63 -45.00 -13.01
C ASP A 116 13.68 -45.60 -14.06
N ALA A 117 13.42 -46.92 -13.98
CA ALA A 117 12.47 -47.59 -14.86
C ALA A 117 11.02 -47.08 -14.73
N LEU A 118 10.61 -46.61 -13.55
CA LEU A 118 9.29 -46.00 -13.33
C LEU A 118 9.23 -44.55 -13.82
N LEU A 119 10.32 -43.79 -13.73
CA LEU A 119 10.32 -42.38 -14.12
C LEU A 119 10.13 -42.19 -15.62
N GLN A 120 10.67 -43.08 -16.46
CA GLN A 120 10.52 -43.03 -17.93
C GLN A 120 9.04 -43.02 -18.39
N PRO A 121 8.17 -43.98 -17.99
CA PRO A 121 6.76 -43.96 -18.35
C PRO A 121 6.00 -42.79 -17.70
N LEU A 122 6.41 -42.31 -16.52
CA LEU A 122 5.79 -41.14 -15.89
C LEU A 122 6.06 -39.84 -16.65
N VAL A 123 7.30 -39.61 -17.08
CA VAL A 123 7.63 -38.46 -17.95
C VAL A 123 6.80 -38.51 -19.22
N THR A 124 6.71 -39.69 -19.85
CA THR A 124 5.91 -39.89 -21.06
C THR A 124 4.43 -39.62 -20.82
N HIS A 125 3.88 -40.09 -19.69
CA HIS A 125 2.51 -39.84 -19.28
C HIS A 125 2.22 -38.35 -19.14
N TRP A 126 3.07 -37.60 -18.43
CA TRP A 126 2.89 -36.17 -18.22
C TRP A 126 3.07 -35.32 -19.48
N GLN A 127 3.61 -35.89 -20.56
CA GLN A 127 3.74 -35.22 -21.86
C GLN A 127 2.61 -35.61 -22.83
N THR A 128 2.17 -36.88 -22.82
CA THR A 128 1.29 -37.45 -23.87
C THR A 128 -0.05 -37.96 -23.36
N ASN A 129 -0.34 -37.83 -22.06
CA ASN A 129 -1.56 -38.32 -21.40
C ASN A 129 -1.82 -39.84 -21.59
N SER A 130 -0.77 -40.66 -21.65
CA SER A 130 -0.90 -42.14 -21.58
C SER A 130 -1.37 -42.59 -20.18
N SER A 131 -1.54 -43.89 -19.86
CA SER A 131 -1.79 -44.30 -18.46
C SER A 131 -0.52 -44.87 -17.84
N PRO A 132 -0.05 -44.38 -16.67
CA PRO A 132 1.08 -44.94 -15.94
C PRO A 132 0.65 -45.98 -14.89
N ASP A 133 -0.64 -46.34 -14.84
CA ASP A 133 -1.24 -47.04 -13.69
C ASP A 133 -0.63 -48.42 -13.46
N GLU A 134 -0.29 -49.15 -14.53
CA GLU A 134 0.36 -50.47 -14.44
C GLU A 134 1.77 -50.34 -13.84
N ALA A 135 2.61 -49.45 -14.37
CA ALA A 135 3.97 -49.23 -13.87
C ALA A 135 3.97 -48.73 -12.41
N LEU A 136 3.06 -47.82 -12.07
CA LEU A 136 2.88 -47.33 -10.70
C LEU A 136 2.36 -48.43 -9.76
N GLY A 137 1.43 -49.27 -10.23
CA GLY A 137 0.91 -50.41 -9.49
C GLY A 137 2.01 -51.41 -9.15
N ASP A 138 2.80 -51.81 -10.14
CA ASP A 138 3.93 -52.73 -9.99
C ASP A 138 4.97 -52.19 -9.01
N PHE A 139 5.33 -50.91 -9.14
CA PHE A 139 6.29 -50.27 -8.24
C PHE A 139 5.74 -50.16 -6.81
N SER A 140 4.48 -49.77 -6.65
CA SER A 140 3.83 -49.67 -5.34
C SER A 140 3.73 -51.03 -4.63
N GLN A 141 3.40 -52.09 -5.38
CA GLN A 141 3.36 -53.46 -4.85
C GLN A 141 4.76 -53.93 -4.44
N TRP A 142 5.77 -53.64 -5.26
CA TRP A 142 7.16 -53.94 -4.95
C TRP A 142 7.63 -53.19 -3.69
N LEU A 143 7.38 -51.88 -3.59
CA LEU A 143 7.69 -51.08 -2.39
C LEU A 143 7.02 -51.67 -1.14
N ALA A 144 5.73 -51.98 -1.21
CA ALA A 144 5.01 -52.58 -0.08
C ALA A 144 5.60 -53.94 0.35
N SER A 145 6.17 -54.71 -0.59
CA SER A 145 6.87 -55.96 -0.28
C SER A 145 8.22 -55.71 0.41
N GLU A 146 8.94 -54.67 -0.01
CA GLU A 146 10.23 -54.27 0.56
C GLU A 146 10.06 -53.67 1.95
N ASP A 147 9.04 -52.84 2.19
CA ASP A 147 8.74 -52.29 3.51
C ASP A 147 8.38 -53.38 4.52
N LYS A 148 7.59 -54.38 4.10
CA LYS A 148 7.30 -55.56 4.93
C LYS A 148 8.57 -56.35 5.25
N ARG A 149 9.46 -56.51 4.27
CA ARG A 149 10.75 -57.18 4.44
C ARG A 149 11.67 -56.41 5.39
N ALA A 150 11.74 -55.09 5.24
CA ALA A 150 12.52 -54.20 6.10
C ALA A 150 12.00 -54.28 7.54
N ALA A 151 10.69 -54.13 7.77
CA ALA A 151 10.10 -54.21 9.11
C ALA A 151 10.37 -55.56 9.81
N LEU A 152 10.32 -56.68 9.07
CA LEU A 152 10.66 -58.00 9.60
C LEU A 152 12.14 -58.11 9.99
N LEU A 153 13.04 -57.56 9.17
CA LEU A 153 14.48 -57.51 9.46
C LEU A 153 14.77 -56.61 10.67
N GLU A 154 14.11 -55.45 10.75
CA GLU A 154 14.19 -54.53 11.90
C GLU A 154 13.80 -55.24 13.20
N SER A 155 12.64 -55.92 13.22
CA SER A 155 12.18 -56.65 14.40
C SER A 155 13.16 -57.74 14.83
N ARG A 156 13.60 -58.59 13.89
CA ARG A 156 14.54 -59.67 14.19
C ARG A 156 15.89 -59.15 14.68
N LEU A 157 16.36 -58.05 14.10
CA LEU A 157 17.60 -57.41 14.53
C LEU A 157 17.45 -56.85 15.94
N CYS A 158 16.34 -56.18 16.26
CA CYS A 158 16.07 -55.67 17.60
C CYS A 158 16.02 -56.80 18.63
N ASP A 159 15.36 -57.92 18.32
CA ASP A 159 15.29 -59.08 19.20
C ASP A 159 16.68 -59.71 19.42
N THR A 160 17.48 -59.81 18.36
CA THR A 160 18.85 -60.34 18.41
C THR A 160 19.75 -59.43 19.24
N GLU A 161 19.69 -58.12 19.02
CA GLU A 161 20.48 -57.13 19.76
C GLU A 161 20.08 -57.08 21.23
N ARG A 162 18.78 -57.13 21.54
CA ARG A 162 18.28 -57.22 22.94
C ARG A 162 18.73 -58.51 23.62
N GLY A 163 18.73 -59.64 22.91
CA GLY A 163 19.26 -60.90 23.42
C GLY A 163 20.76 -60.84 23.70
N ASN A 164 21.55 -60.32 22.76
CA ASN A 164 22.99 -60.14 22.92
C ASN A 164 23.33 -59.19 24.08
N GLN A 165 22.60 -58.10 24.18
CA GLN A 165 22.65 -57.14 25.28
C GLN A 165 22.38 -57.79 26.64
N LYS A 166 21.30 -58.57 26.76
CA LYS A 166 20.97 -59.31 28.00
C LYS A 166 22.10 -60.28 28.37
N LEU A 167 22.71 -60.94 27.39
CA LEU A 167 23.86 -61.81 27.59
C LEU A 167 25.08 -61.04 28.11
N ILE A 168 25.44 -59.91 27.50
CA ILE A 168 26.54 -59.06 27.94
C ILE A 168 26.31 -58.55 29.37
N ALA A 169 25.09 -58.10 29.70
CA ALA A 169 24.73 -57.66 31.04
C ALA A 169 24.87 -58.78 32.08
N ALA A 170 24.41 -60.00 31.75
CA ALA A 170 24.57 -61.17 32.60
C ALA A 170 26.05 -61.54 32.81
N GLN A 171 26.84 -61.53 31.74
CA GLN A 171 28.28 -61.79 31.80
C GLN A 171 29.00 -60.78 32.70
N MET A 172 28.70 -59.49 32.53
CA MET A 172 29.24 -58.39 33.34
C MET A 172 28.88 -58.53 34.82
N ARG A 173 27.62 -58.83 35.13
CA ARG A 173 27.14 -59.00 36.51
C ARG A 173 27.89 -60.11 37.25
N VAL A 174 28.03 -61.27 36.61
CA VAL A 174 28.72 -62.43 37.18
C VAL A 174 30.22 -62.21 37.28
N ALA A 175 30.85 -61.67 36.23
CA ALA A 175 32.28 -61.37 36.25
C ALA A 175 32.62 -60.35 37.34
N ARG A 176 31.80 -59.31 37.54
CA ARG A 176 31.97 -58.36 38.65
C ARG A 176 31.82 -59.03 40.01
N LEU A 177 30.80 -59.88 40.21
CA LEU A 177 30.61 -60.59 41.47
C LEU A 177 31.84 -61.44 41.83
N ILE A 178 32.35 -62.23 40.87
CA ILE A 178 33.52 -63.08 41.09
C ILE A 178 34.79 -62.24 41.28
N ASN A 179 35.04 -61.26 40.41
CA ASN A 179 36.25 -60.43 40.49
C ASN A 179 36.33 -59.61 41.78
N ASN A 180 35.20 -59.09 42.28
CA ASN A 180 35.17 -58.32 43.54
C ASN A 180 35.68 -59.13 44.74
N HIS A 181 35.50 -60.46 44.72
CA HIS A 181 35.85 -61.32 45.84
C HIS A 181 37.08 -62.20 45.59
N LEU A 182 37.41 -62.54 44.34
CA LEU A 182 38.49 -63.47 44.03
C LEU A 182 39.63 -62.86 43.21
N ALA A 183 39.42 -61.80 42.42
CA ALA A 183 40.49 -61.27 41.58
C ALA A 183 41.66 -60.76 42.42
N GLN A 184 42.89 -61.12 42.01
CA GLN A 184 44.13 -60.81 42.72
C GLN A 184 44.18 -61.33 44.17
N ARG A 185 43.36 -62.34 44.50
CA ARG A 185 43.41 -63.05 45.79
C ARG A 185 44.02 -64.44 45.61
N PRO A 186 44.73 -64.95 46.64
CA PRO A 186 45.27 -66.30 46.62
C PRO A 186 44.17 -67.34 46.47
N LEU A 187 44.35 -68.24 45.51
CA LEU A 187 43.45 -69.36 45.26
C LEU A 187 44.23 -70.56 44.68
N PRO A 188 43.93 -71.81 45.11
CA PRO A 188 44.52 -73.01 44.54
C PRO A 188 44.32 -73.10 43.03
N LEU A 189 45.39 -73.45 42.30
CA LEU A 189 45.41 -73.45 40.83
C LEU A 189 44.33 -74.39 40.24
N GLU A 190 44.06 -75.51 40.89
CA GLU A 190 43.02 -76.47 40.52
C GLU A 190 41.62 -75.84 40.44
N LEU A 191 41.35 -74.80 41.25
CA LEU A 191 40.06 -74.12 41.30
C LEU A 191 39.90 -73.04 40.22
N HIS A 192 41.00 -72.58 39.60
CA HIS A 192 40.95 -71.47 38.65
C HIS A 192 40.03 -71.78 37.48
N THR A 193 40.22 -72.96 36.86
CA THR A 193 39.41 -73.42 35.72
C THR A 193 37.97 -73.66 36.13
N SER A 194 37.73 -74.28 37.28
CA SER A 194 36.40 -74.63 37.75
C SER A 194 35.57 -73.37 38.06
N ILE A 195 36.17 -72.33 38.62
CA ILE A 195 35.49 -71.05 38.82
C ILE A 195 35.31 -70.29 37.50
N ALA A 196 36.36 -70.21 36.68
CA ALA A 196 36.32 -69.42 35.45
C ALA A 196 35.41 -70.01 34.36
N LEU A 197 35.24 -71.34 34.30
CA LEU A 197 34.41 -72.02 33.31
C LEU A 197 33.16 -72.65 33.90
N GLY A 198 33.24 -73.26 35.08
CA GLY A 198 32.11 -73.93 35.73
C GLY A 198 31.17 -72.93 36.42
N LEU A 199 31.62 -72.34 37.52
CA LEU A 199 30.80 -71.43 38.34
C LEU A 199 30.32 -70.23 37.53
N LYS A 200 31.23 -69.60 36.78
CA LYS A 200 30.91 -68.46 35.92
C LYS A 200 29.76 -68.80 34.97
N SER A 201 29.82 -69.91 34.24
CA SER A 201 28.82 -70.27 33.24
C SER A 201 27.48 -70.62 33.89
N GLU A 202 27.50 -71.32 35.03
CA GLU A 202 26.30 -71.67 35.79
C GLU A 202 25.57 -70.42 36.30
N LEU A 203 26.30 -69.50 36.96
CA LEU A 203 25.72 -68.23 37.40
C LEU A 203 25.23 -67.37 36.22
N GLN A 204 25.96 -67.37 35.10
CA GLN A 204 25.57 -66.62 33.89
C GLN A 204 24.25 -67.13 33.30
N TYR A 205 24.04 -68.45 33.27
CA TYR A 205 22.79 -69.05 32.81
C TYR A 205 21.59 -68.53 33.62
N TRP A 206 21.69 -68.54 34.94
CA TRP A 206 20.60 -68.08 35.81
C TRP A 206 20.37 -66.58 35.73
N VAL A 207 21.44 -65.77 35.68
CA VAL A 207 21.32 -64.32 35.50
C VAL A 207 20.69 -63.99 34.14
N PHE A 208 21.01 -64.74 33.08
CA PHE A 208 20.42 -64.54 31.76
C PHE A 208 18.95 -64.94 31.69
N ASN A 209 18.54 -66.01 32.38
CA ASN A 209 17.17 -66.54 32.30
C ASN A 209 16.21 -65.95 33.35
N SER A 210 16.70 -65.16 34.29
CA SER A 210 15.89 -64.59 35.38
C SER A 210 15.72 -63.09 35.23
N THR A 211 14.62 -62.55 35.74
CA THR A 211 14.47 -61.10 35.99
C THR A 211 15.26 -60.68 37.23
N GLU A 212 15.43 -59.37 37.44
CA GLU A 212 16.20 -58.87 38.61
C GLU A 212 15.55 -59.25 39.95
N ALA A 213 14.21 -59.24 40.02
CA ALA A 213 13.46 -59.65 41.21
C ALA A 213 13.58 -61.17 41.48
N GLU A 214 13.49 -61.99 40.43
CA GLU A 214 13.66 -63.45 40.54
C GLU A 214 15.10 -63.79 40.92
N LEU A 215 16.09 -63.11 40.34
CA LEU A 215 17.50 -63.32 40.64
C LEU A 215 17.82 -63.05 42.12
N ALA A 216 17.24 -61.99 42.70
CA ALA A 216 17.40 -61.69 44.12
C ALA A 216 16.77 -62.78 45.02
N ALA A 217 15.72 -63.45 44.55
CA ALA A 217 15.07 -64.54 45.26
C ALA A 217 15.70 -65.92 44.99
N LEU A 218 16.57 -66.05 43.97
CA LEU A 218 17.18 -67.33 43.60
C LEU A 218 18.12 -67.84 44.71
N PRO A 219 17.84 -69.03 45.30
CA PRO A 219 18.66 -69.57 46.39
C PRO A 219 20.12 -69.81 46.01
N LEU A 220 20.37 -70.25 44.77
CA LEU A 220 21.72 -70.48 44.27
C LEU A 220 22.54 -69.19 44.20
N TRP A 221 21.92 -68.10 43.72
CA TRP A 221 22.57 -66.78 43.64
C TRP A 221 22.92 -66.25 45.03
N ALA A 222 21.97 -66.31 45.97
CA ALA A 222 22.17 -65.88 47.35
C ALA A 222 23.26 -66.69 48.08
N HIS A 223 23.35 -68.01 47.85
CA HIS A 223 24.43 -68.82 48.41
C HIS A 223 25.80 -68.41 47.87
N TRP A 224 25.95 -68.22 46.56
CA TRP A 224 27.24 -67.82 45.99
C TRP A 224 27.66 -66.40 46.38
N GLN A 225 26.72 -65.50 46.62
CA GLN A 225 27.01 -64.19 47.25
C GLN A 225 27.57 -64.31 48.68
N ARG A 226 27.21 -65.38 49.42
CA ARG A 226 27.73 -65.67 50.77
C ARG A 226 29.03 -66.47 50.75
N ILE A 227 29.23 -67.36 49.77
CA ILE A 227 30.39 -68.25 49.66
C ILE A 227 31.62 -67.53 49.12
N LEU A 228 31.47 -66.67 48.11
CA LEU A 228 32.59 -65.99 47.45
C LEU A 228 33.44 -65.10 48.38
N PRO A 229 32.87 -64.25 49.26
CA PRO A 229 33.66 -63.40 50.14
C PRO A 229 34.63 -64.15 51.06
N PRO A 230 34.19 -65.17 51.85
CA PRO A 230 35.11 -65.92 52.70
C PRO A 230 36.04 -66.81 51.87
N LEU A 231 35.60 -67.39 50.74
CA LEU A 231 36.47 -68.19 49.87
C LEU A 231 37.74 -67.44 49.45
N GLY A 232 37.61 -66.15 49.12
CA GLY A 232 38.74 -65.30 48.74
C GLY A 232 39.68 -64.90 49.89
N GLN A 233 39.45 -65.33 51.12
CA GLN A 233 40.23 -64.96 52.32
C GLN A 233 40.93 -66.16 52.99
N LEU A 234 40.82 -67.37 52.44
CA LEU A 234 41.22 -68.61 53.13
C LEU A 234 42.57 -69.19 52.71
N PHE A 235 43.15 -68.71 51.61
CA PHE A 235 44.40 -69.23 51.11
C PHE A 235 45.51 -68.21 51.29
N SER A 236 46.73 -68.67 51.50
CA SER A 236 47.91 -67.82 51.66
C SER A 236 48.79 -67.90 50.42
N HIS A 237 49.37 -66.77 49.99
CA HIS A 237 50.33 -66.71 48.90
C HIS A 237 51.23 -65.47 49.05
N GLY A 238 52.55 -65.67 49.03
CA GLY A 238 53.51 -64.58 49.23
C GLY A 238 53.28 -63.83 50.54
N ASP A 239 53.07 -62.52 50.42
CA ASP A 239 52.83 -61.61 51.54
C ASP A 239 51.42 -61.74 52.17
N ILE A 240 50.50 -62.45 51.51
CA ILE A 240 49.14 -62.67 52.01
C ILE A 240 49.15 -63.94 52.86
N GLN A 241 49.02 -63.76 54.17
CA GLN A 241 48.98 -64.83 55.18
C GLN A 241 47.62 -64.87 55.85
N VAL A 242 47.06 -66.07 56.03
CA VAL A 242 45.76 -66.29 56.68
C VAL A 242 45.98 -66.88 58.07
N GLU A 243 45.29 -66.33 59.06
CA GLU A 243 45.39 -66.82 60.45
C GLU A 243 44.68 -68.18 60.60
N ASP A 244 45.32 -69.11 61.32
CA ASP A 244 44.78 -70.44 61.61
C ASP A 244 43.38 -70.38 62.26
N GLN A 245 43.13 -69.41 63.14
CA GLN A 245 41.82 -69.24 63.79
C GLN A 245 40.70 -68.91 62.78
N GLN A 246 41.02 -68.19 61.69
CA GLN A 246 40.07 -67.91 60.62
C GLN A 246 39.80 -69.17 59.78
N LEU A 247 40.83 -69.97 59.50
CA LEU A 247 40.67 -71.25 58.80
C LEU A 247 39.73 -72.19 59.55
N TYR A 248 39.98 -72.40 60.85
CA TYR A 248 39.18 -73.33 61.66
C TYR A 248 37.75 -72.87 61.91
N SER A 249 37.49 -71.56 61.88
CA SER A 249 36.13 -71.02 62.07
C SER A 249 35.32 -70.94 60.78
N GLN A 250 35.93 -70.55 59.66
CA GLN A 250 35.21 -70.29 58.42
C GLN A 250 35.05 -71.53 57.53
N ILE A 251 36.03 -72.44 57.50
CA ILE A 251 36.00 -73.58 56.58
C ILE A 251 34.83 -74.55 56.87
N PRO A 252 34.55 -74.95 58.13
CA PRO A 252 33.39 -75.79 58.42
C PRO A 252 32.07 -75.15 58.01
N ALA A 253 31.90 -73.85 58.22
CA ALA A 253 30.71 -73.12 57.82
C ALA A 253 30.55 -73.07 56.29
N LEU A 254 31.65 -72.88 55.57
CA LEU A 254 31.66 -72.88 54.10
C LEU A 254 31.35 -74.25 53.49
N LEU A 255 31.88 -75.33 54.06
CA LEU A 255 31.57 -76.69 53.61
C LEU A 255 30.07 -77.00 53.74
N ILE A 256 29.44 -76.58 54.85
CA ILE A 256 27.99 -76.72 55.04
C ILE A 256 27.22 -75.91 53.98
N GLU A 257 27.64 -74.68 53.68
CA GLU A 257 26.98 -73.86 52.65
C GLU A 257 27.19 -74.43 51.23
N LEU A 258 28.35 -75.00 50.94
CA LEU A 258 28.64 -75.69 49.68
C LEU A 258 27.78 -76.96 49.53
N GLU A 259 27.66 -77.80 50.57
CA GLU A 259 26.78 -78.97 50.57
C GLU A 259 25.31 -78.57 50.38
N ARG A 260 24.85 -77.53 51.08
CA ARG A 260 23.49 -76.97 50.89
C ARG A 260 23.27 -76.45 49.48
N SER A 261 24.33 -75.98 48.81
CA SER A 261 24.22 -75.46 47.45
C SER A 261 23.87 -76.55 46.42
N LEU A 262 24.23 -77.82 46.67
CA LEU A 262 23.92 -78.96 45.81
C LEU A 262 22.42 -79.30 45.76
N ALA A 263 21.64 -78.83 46.74
CA ALA A 263 20.20 -79.05 46.78
C ALA A 263 19.42 -78.16 45.80
N HIS A 264 20.06 -77.12 45.24
CA HIS A 264 19.41 -76.17 44.33
C HIS A 264 19.37 -76.68 42.90
N THR A 265 18.44 -76.15 42.12
CA THR A 265 18.37 -76.38 40.68
C THR A 265 19.55 -75.71 39.97
N THR A 266 20.22 -76.47 39.10
CA THR A 266 21.37 -76.01 38.30
C THR A 266 21.16 -76.37 36.83
N SER A 267 21.78 -75.61 35.92
CA SER A 267 21.76 -75.90 34.48
C SER A 267 22.50 -77.20 34.15
N ASN A 268 23.63 -77.48 34.81
CA ASN A 268 24.37 -78.73 34.64
C ASN A 268 24.74 -79.36 36.00
N PRO A 269 23.88 -80.24 36.55
CA PRO A 269 24.08 -80.83 37.87
C PRO A 269 25.41 -81.57 38.03
N HIS A 270 25.85 -82.31 37.00
CA HIS A 270 27.09 -83.09 37.08
C HIS A 270 28.34 -82.19 37.15
N SER A 271 28.42 -81.18 36.28
CA SER A 271 29.53 -80.23 36.29
C SER A 271 29.54 -79.37 37.56
N TYR A 272 28.36 -79.02 38.07
CA TYR A 272 28.24 -78.28 39.33
C TYR A 272 28.66 -79.12 40.53
N GLN A 273 28.29 -80.41 40.58
CA GLN A 273 28.72 -81.31 41.65
C GLN A 273 30.26 -81.47 41.67
N GLN A 274 30.89 -81.66 40.51
CA GLN A 274 32.35 -81.72 40.40
C GLN A 274 33.03 -80.44 40.93
N LEU A 275 32.45 -79.27 40.65
CA LEU A 275 32.95 -78.00 41.16
C LEU A 275 32.88 -77.93 42.69
N VAL A 276 31.77 -78.36 43.29
CA VAL A 276 31.59 -78.38 44.75
C VAL A 276 32.54 -79.39 45.40
N ASP A 277 32.75 -80.55 44.80
CA ASP A 277 33.67 -81.58 45.30
C ASP A 277 35.12 -81.09 45.28
N GLN A 278 35.55 -80.43 44.19
CA GLN A 278 36.89 -79.83 44.08
C GLN A 278 37.12 -78.71 45.09
N LEU A 279 36.12 -77.84 45.29
CA LEU A 279 36.18 -76.80 46.32
C LEU A 279 36.27 -77.40 47.71
N SER A 280 35.45 -78.41 48.01
CA SER A 280 35.43 -79.08 49.31
C SER A 280 36.75 -79.78 49.59
N HIS A 281 37.34 -80.44 48.60
CA HIS A 281 38.66 -81.06 48.71
C HIS A 281 39.75 -80.03 49.01
N SER A 282 39.78 -78.91 48.26
CA SER A 282 40.74 -77.83 48.46
C SER A 282 40.62 -77.18 49.84
N LEU A 283 39.39 -76.97 50.32
CA LEU A 283 39.12 -76.43 51.67
C LEU A 283 39.58 -77.39 52.78
N MET A 284 39.32 -78.69 52.62
CA MET A 284 39.75 -79.70 53.60
C MET A 284 41.28 -79.81 53.67
N ALA A 285 41.94 -79.81 52.51
CA ALA A 285 43.39 -79.84 52.47
C ALA A 285 44.02 -78.55 53.02
N ALA A 286 43.33 -77.40 52.93
CA ALA A 286 43.75 -76.16 53.60
C ALA A 286 43.67 -76.27 55.15
N VAL A 287 42.59 -76.83 55.71
CA VAL A 287 42.46 -77.07 57.18
C VAL A 287 43.53 -78.05 57.67
N GLN A 288 43.83 -79.07 56.87
CA GLN A 288 44.83 -80.09 57.19
C GLN A 288 46.27 -79.62 56.94
N LYS A 289 46.47 -78.38 56.48
CA LYS A 289 47.78 -77.80 56.13
C LYS A 289 48.56 -78.64 55.12
N GLN A 290 47.85 -79.30 54.20
CA GLN A 290 48.49 -80.01 53.09
C GLN A 290 49.05 -79.02 52.07
N PRO A 291 50.20 -79.32 51.43
CA PRO A 291 50.77 -78.44 50.42
C PRO A 291 49.85 -78.36 49.20
N GLN A 292 49.47 -77.14 48.82
CA GLN A 292 48.70 -76.84 47.60
C GLN A 292 49.41 -75.76 46.79
N GLU A 293 49.34 -75.88 45.47
CA GLU A 293 49.81 -74.83 44.56
C GLU A 293 48.79 -73.69 44.52
N VAL A 294 49.08 -72.62 45.25
CA VAL A 294 48.26 -71.41 45.33
C VAL A 294 48.88 -70.31 44.49
N ALA A 295 48.06 -69.62 43.69
CA ALA A 295 48.45 -68.44 42.92
C ALA A 295 47.36 -67.37 43.00
N LEU A 296 47.69 -66.13 42.63
CA LEU A 296 46.68 -65.07 42.54
C LEU A 296 45.68 -65.38 41.42
N PHE A 297 44.39 -65.38 41.72
CA PHE A 297 43.36 -65.65 40.72
C PHE A 297 43.28 -64.48 39.71
N PRO A 298 43.40 -64.77 38.40
CA PRO A 298 43.36 -63.74 37.37
C PRO A 298 41.95 -63.14 37.29
N ALA A 299 41.86 -61.82 37.07
CA ALA A 299 40.57 -61.17 36.87
C ALA A 299 39.89 -61.71 35.61
N LEU A 300 38.62 -62.10 35.73
CA LEU A 300 37.81 -62.52 34.60
C LEU A 300 37.62 -61.35 33.64
N PRO A 301 37.71 -61.57 32.31
CA PRO A 301 37.52 -60.52 31.33
C PRO A 301 36.09 -59.98 31.38
N LEU A 302 35.95 -58.66 31.39
CA LEU A 302 34.69 -57.95 31.24
C LEU A 302 34.46 -57.69 29.74
N PRO A 303 33.28 -57.99 29.18
CA PRO A 303 32.97 -57.67 27.78
C PRO A 303 33.16 -56.18 27.47
N ASP A 304 33.82 -55.89 26.34
CA ASP A 304 34.02 -54.53 25.84
C ASP A 304 32.68 -53.96 25.34
N GLY A 305 31.97 -53.28 26.23
CA GLY A 305 30.71 -52.59 25.90
C GLY A 305 30.48 -51.28 26.63
N GLN A 306 31.32 -50.91 27.61
CA GLN A 306 31.12 -49.72 28.45
C GLN A 306 32.44 -49.00 28.85
N LEU A 307 33.49 -49.11 28.04
CA LEU A 307 34.77 -48.42 28.31
C LEU A 307 34.68 -46.87 28.28
N ASN A 308 33.52 -46.30 27.92
CA ASN A 308 33.27 -44.85 27.89
C ASN A 308 32.77 -44.28 29.25
N ALA A 309 33.06 -44.95 30.37
CA ALA A 309 32.75 -44.42 31.71
C ALA A 309 33.42 -43.05 31.97
N ASN A 310 34.53 -42.76 31.29
CA ASN A 310 35.31 -41.53 31.48
C ASN A 310 34.93 -40.36 30.54
N THR A 311 34.07 -40.57 29.54
CA THR A 311 33.62 -39.47 28.67
C THR A 311 32.54 -38.66 29.39
N LYS A 312 32.93 -37.50 29.94
CA LYS A 312 31.99 -36.54 30.53
C LYS A 312 31.36 -35.71 29.41
N VAL A 313 30.09 -36.00 29.11
CA VAL A 313 29.29 -35.20 28.19
C VAL A 313 28.45 -34.21 29.02
N PRO A 314 28.46 -32.90 28.72
CA PRO A 314 27.58 -31.93 29.35
C PRO A 314 26.10 -32.36 29.35
N LEU A 315 25.38 -32.12 30.45
CA LEU A 315 23.98 -32.53 30.60
C LEU A 315 23.07 -31.99 29.49
N ALA A 316 23.33 -30.78 29.01
CA ALA A 316 22.58 -30.17 27.90
C ALA A 316 22.68 -30.98 26.59
N LEU A 317 23.80 -31.66 26.33
CA LEU A 317 23.95 -32.48 25.13
C LEU A 317 23.25 -33.84 25.27
N LEU A 318 23.14 -34.36 26.50
CA LEU A 318 22.36 -35.56 26.78
C LEU A 318 20.85 -35.30 26.59
N GLN A 319 20.35 -34.12 26.96
CA GLN A 319 18.96 -33.71 26.70
C GLN A 319 18.62 -33.75 25.20
N ALA A 320 19.56 -33.40 24.31
CA ALA A 320 19.33 -33.49 22.87
C ALA A 320 19.03 -34.94 22.40
N THR A 321 19.58 -35.96 23.07
CA THR A 321 19.29 -37.36 22.77
C THR A 321 18.00 -37.88 23.40
N GLU A 322 17.44 -37.18 24.38
CA GLU A 322 16.14 -37.53 24.95
C GLU A 322 15.02 -37.29 23.94
N HIS A 323 15.15 -36.24 23.13
CA HIS A 323 14.20 -35.91 22.07
C HIS A 323 14.12 -36.97 20.95
N LEU A 324 15.20 -37.74 20.72
CA LEU A 324 15.21 -38.81 19.74
C LEU A 324 14.29 -39.95 20.13
N GLN A 325 13.29 -40.23 19.29
CA GLN A 325 12.34 -41.32 19.44
C GLN A 325 12.67 -42.48 18.49
N VAL A 326 12.23 -43.68 18.86
CA VAL A 326 12.27 -44.83 17.96
C VAL A 326 11.42 -44.51 16.73
N GLY A 327 12.02 -44.63 15.54
CA GLY A 327 11.45 -44.23 14.26
C GLY A 327 12.10 -43.00 13.65
N ASP A 328 12.80 -42.18 14.44
CA ASP A 328 13.44 -40.97 13.94
C ASP A 328 14.59 -41.27 12.99
N TRP A 329 14.68 -40.47 11.94
CA TRP A 329 15.75 -40.53 10.97
C TRP A 329 16.84 -39.51 11.28
N ILE A 330 18.09 -39.94 11.14
CA ILE A 330 19.29 -39.14 11.39
C ILE A 330 20.20 -39.28 10.18
N LEU A 331 20.73 -38.14 9.73
CA LEU A 331 21.81 -38.06 8.77
C LEU A 331 23.14 -38.11 9.52
N MET A 332 23.91 -39.17 9.29
CA MET A 332 25.24 -39.38 9.85
C MET A 332 26.29 -39.13 8.77
N ARG A 333 27.20 -38.19 8.98
CA ARG A 333 28.33 -37.97 8.08
C ARG A 333 29.49 -38.87 8.49
N GLY A 334 29.90 -39.78 7.60
CA GLY A 334 31.09 -40.61 7.81
C GLY A 334 32.39 -39.82 7.62
N ASP A 335 33.52 -40.46 7.93
CA ASP A 335 34.86 -39.87 7.79
C ASP A 335 35.17 -39.47 6.33
N ASN A 336 34.57 -40.15 5.35
CA ASN A 336 34.69 -39.88 3.92
C ASN A 336 33.72 -38.79 3.41
N GLN A 337 33.01 -38.08 4.30
CA GLN A 337 31.92 -37.13 3.98
C GLN A 337 30.65 -37.75 3.36
N ASP A 338 30.61 -39.07 3.17
CA ASP A 338 29.40 -39.78 2.76
C ASP A 338 28.31 -39.63 3.82
N ALA A 339 27.13 -39.18 3.39
CA ALA A 339 25.99 -38.95 4.27
C ALA A 339 25.11 -40.20 4.33
N ILE A 340 25.10 -40.86 5.49
CA ILE A 340 24.35 -42.08 5.73
C ILE A 340 23.03 -41.71 6.40
N ARG A 341 21.91 -42.01 5.74
CA ARG A 341 20.58 -41.91 6.36
C ARG A 341 20.33 -43.16 7.18
N CYS A 342 20.01 -42.98 8.46
CA CYS A 342 19.73 -44.10 9.34
C CYS A 342 18.56 -43.82 10.27
N LYS A 343 17.78 -44.86 10.54
CA LYS A 343 16.60 -44.85 11.40
C LYS A 343 16.94 -45.43 12.75
N LEU A 344 16.56 -44.75 13.82
CA LEU A 344 16.67 -45.27 15.18
C LEU A 344 15.59 -46.34 15.41
N VAL A 345 15.97 -47.59 15.64
CA VAL A 345 15.01 -48.71 15.83
C VAL A 345 14.98 -49.27 17.24
N LEU A 346 16.05 -49.10 18.01
CA LEU A 346 16.12 -49.53 19.40
C LEU A 346 16.76 -48.42 20.24
N LYS A 347 16.08 -48.04 21.32
CA LYS A 347 16.59 -47.16 22.37
C LYS A 347 16.43 -47.88 23.70
N ASP A 348 17.52 -48.42 24.22
CA ASP A 348 17.54 -49.12 25.51
C ASP A 348 18.23 -48.24 26.58
N PRO A 349 17.45 -47.62 27.49
CA PRO A 349 18.01 -46.76 28.53
C PRO A 349 18.73 -47.55 29.64
N ALA A 350 18.39 -48.82 29.88
CA ALA A 350 19.04 -49.62 30.92
C ALA A 350 20.49 -49.96 30.53
N LEU A 351 20.74 -50.07 29.22
CA LEU A 351 22.01 -50.53 28.69
C LEU A 351 22.81 -49.45 27.95
N ASP A 352 22.29 -48.22 27.90
CA ASP A 352 22.90 -47.08 27.22
C ASP A 352 23.27 -47.40 25.76
N GLN A 353 22.33 -48.00 25.01
CA GLN A 353 22.56 -48.40 23.62
C GLN A 353 21.44 -47.94 22.68
N LEU A 354 21.85 -47.39 21.55
CA LEU A 354 21.03 -46.95 20.43
C LEU A 354 21.41 -47.75 19.18
N LEU A 355 20.42 -48.34 18.51
CA LEU A 355 20.59 -49.12 17.28
C LEU A 355 20.02 -48.40 16.08
N PHE A 356 20.83 -48.30 15.03
CA PHE A 356 20.48 -47.62 13.80
C PHE A 356 20.49 -48.57 12.61
N VAL A 357 19.45 -48.49 11.78
CA VAL A 357 19.30 -49.28 10.55
C VAL A 357 19.17 -48.39 9.32
N ASP A 358 19.34 -48.98 8.14
CA ASP A 358 19.00 -48.33 6.87
C ASP A 358 17.52 -48.54 6.52
N HIS A 359 17.05 -47.94 5.42
CA HIS A 359 15.68 -48.11 4.93
C HIS A 359 15.32 -49.55 4.57
N THR A 360 16.29 -50.46 4.48
CA THR A 360 16.09 -51.88 4.18
C THR A 360 16.04 -52.74 5.45
N GLY A 361 16.12 -52.13 6.63
CA GLY A 361 16.13 -52.78 7.93
C GLY A 361 17.48 -53.41 8.31
N ARG A 362 18.58 -53.11 7.61
CA ARG A 362 19.91 -53.65 7.92
C ARG A 362 20.63 -52.78 8.93
N LYS A 363 21.35 -53.40 9.86
CA LYS A 363 22.19 -52.71 10.85
C LYS A 363 23.20 -51.79 10.15
N VAL A 364 23.17 -50.51 10.51
CA VAL A 364 24.17 -49.53 10.10
C VAL A 364 25.21 -49.38 11.20
N MET A 365 24.75 -49.13 12.44
CA MET A 365 25.62 -48.97 13.59
C MET A 365 24.88 -49.16 14.92
N SER A 366 25.65 -49.35 15.97
CA SER A 366 25.20 -49.29 17.36
C SER A 366 26.11 -48.34 18.13
N LYS A 367 25.54 -47.39 18.86
CA LYS A 367 26.27 -46.36 19.61
C LYS A 367 25.67 -46.17 21.00
N THR A 368 26.44 -45.66 21.94
CA THR A 368 25.91 -45.26 23.24
C THR A 368 25.16 -43.93 23.15
N THR A 369 24.32 -43.61 24.15
CA THR A 369 23.63 -42.30 24.21
C THR A 369 24.65 -41.17 24.25
N LYS A 370 25.77 -41.36 24.97
CA LYS A 370 26.87 -40.39 25.02
C LYS A 370 27.53 -40.17 23.67
N ASP A 371 27.79 -41.24 22.92
CA ASP A 371 28.42 -41.15 21.60
C ASP A 371 27.51 -40.42 20.60
N VAL A 372 26.19 -40.70 20.64
CA VAL A 372 25.22 -40.00 19.79
C VAL A 372 25.08 -38.54 20.20
N ALA A 373 25.06 -38.23 21.50
CA ALA A 373 25.05 -36.86 21.99
C ALA A 373 26.28 -36.08 21.51
N LEU A 374 27.46 -36.72 21.54
CA LEU A 374 28.68 -36.15 20.98
C LEU A 374 28.54 -35.92 19.47
N CYS A 375 28.08 -36.91 18.71
CA CYS A 375 27.88 -36.76 17.26
C CYS A 375 26.90 -35.64 16.89
N LEU A 376 25.82 -35.46 17.66
CA LEU A 376 24.87 -34.35 17.47
C LEU A 376 25.53 -33.00 17.76
N SER A 377 26.33 -32.92 18.83
CA SER A 377 27.02 -31.69 19.23
C SER A 377 28.09 -31.24 18.24
N THR A 378 28.76 -32.19 17.58
CA THR A 378 29.80 -31.92 16.59
C THR A 378 29.23 -31.71 15.18
N GLY A 379 27.93 -31.92 14.98
CA GLY A 379 27.28 -31.85 13.67
C GLY A 379 27.56 -33.05 12.75
N ILE A 380 28.22 -34.10 13.27
CA ILE A 380 28.40 -35.38 12.58
C ILE A 380 27.05 -36.07 12.39
N ALA A 381 26.18 -35.99 13.39
CA ALA A 381 24.79 -36.43 13.34
C ALA A 381 23.86 -35.21 13.24
N GLN A 382 22.89 -35.26 12.33
CA GLN A 382 21.85 -34.25 12.21
C GLN A 382 20.48 -34.93 12.07
N PRO A 383 19.44 -34.51 12.83
CA PRO A 383 18.09 -35.00 12.60
C PRO A 383 17.67 -34.77 11.14
N LEU A 384 17.16 -35.81 10.49
CA LEU A 384 16.70 -35.73 9.11
C LEU A 384 15.23 -35.34 9.09
N HIS A 385 14.96 -34.04 8.92
CA HIS A 385 13.61 -33.52 8.77
C HIS A 385 13.16 -33.65 7.32
N LEU A 386 12.34 -34.67 7.04
CA LEU A 386 11.73 -34.89 5.73
C LEU A 386 10.36 -34.22 5.71
N LEU A 387 10.13 -33.38 4.70
CA LEU A 387 8.85 -32.71 4.50
C LEU A 387 7.90 -33.65 3.74
N SER A 388 6.66 -33.71 4.19
CA SER A 388 5.58 -34.36 3.44
C SER A 388 5.09 -33.48 2.29
N LEU A 389 4.48 -34.08 1.28
CA LEU A 389 3.88 -33.34 0.16
C LEU A 389 2.89 -32.28 0.64
N ASN A 390 2.03 -32.64 1.59
CA ASN A 390 1.02 -31.74 2.14
C ASN A 390 1.63 -30.58 2.92
N GLU A 391 2.72 -30.80 3.67
CA GLU A 391 3.45 -29.71 4.34
C GLU A 391 4.07 -28.75 3.33
N VAL A 392 4.70 -29.25 2.27
CA VAL A 392 5.27 -28.41 1.20
C VAL A 392 4.19 -27.58 0.52
N ILE A 393 3.07 -28.21 0.13
CA ILE A 393 1.94 -27.51 -0.49
C ILE A 393 1.39 -26.43 0.45
N THR A 394 1.19 -26.77 1.73
CA THR A 394 0.66 -25.83 2.74
C THR A 394 1.61 -24.65 2.97
N GLN A 395 2.92 -24.90 3.06
CA GLN A 395 3.94 -23.86 3.23
C GLN A 395 4.00 -22.93 2.01
N GLN A 396 3.98 -23.48 0.80
CA GLN A 396 4.04 -22.66 -0.42
C GLN A 396 2.74 -21.90 -0.68
N LEU A 397 1.58 -22.53 -0.44
CA LEU A 397 0.28 -21.86 -0.56
C LEU A 397 0.09 -20.78 0.50
N SER A 398 0.44 -21.03 1.76
CA SER A 398 0.33 -20.01 2.81
C SER A 398 1.16 -18.76 2.47
N ALA A 399 2.43 -18.94 2.08
CA ALA A 399 3.28 -17.84 1.65
C ALA A 399 2.72 -17.10 0.42
N PHE A 400 2.11 -17.82 -0.52
CA PHE A 400 1.47 -17.23 -1.69
C PHE A 400 0.20 -16.46 -1.35
N ILE A 401 -0.66 -17.02 -0.49
CA ILE A 401 -1.91 -16.40 -0.04
C ILE A 401 -1.63 -15.11 0.74
N GLU A 402 -0.64 -15.11 1.63
CA GLU A 402 -0.20 -13.89 2.31
C GLU A 402 0.24 -12.81 1.32
N ARG A 403 0.98 -13.19 0.26
CA ARG A 403 1.36 -12.28 -0.82
C ARG A 403 0.13 -11.76 -1.56
N ALA A 404 -0.81 -12.62 -1.92
CA ALA A 404 -2.05 -12.25 -2.62
C ALA A 404 -2.92 -11.30 -1.79
N ASN A 405 -3.05 -11.54 -0.48
CA ASN A 405 -3.77 -10.67 0.44
C ASN A 405 -3.12 -9.28 0.54
N ARG A 406 -1.78 -9.20 0.55
CA ARG A 406 -1.07 -7.91 0.47
C ARG A 406 -1.37 -7.18 -0.85
N CYS A 407 -1.36 -7.88 -1.99
CA CYS A 407 -1.71 -7.30 -3.28
C CYS A 407 -3.17 -6.81 -3.31
N GLN A 408 -4.12 -7.59 -2.79
CA GLN A 408 -5.52 -7.21 -2.69
C GLN A 408 -5.71 -5.94 -1.85
N GLN A 409 -5.02 -5.85 -0.71
CA GLN A 409 -5.05 -4.68 0.14
C GLN A 409 -4.48 -3.44 -0.58
N GLN A 410 -3.38 -3.59 -1.32
CA GLN A 410 -2.82 -2.51 -2.14
C GLN A 410 -3.80 -2.04 -3.23
N GLN A 411 -4.49 -2.97 -3.90
CA GLN A 411 -5.49 -2.64 -4.92
C GLN A 411 -6.67 -1.88 -4.32
N LEU A 412 -7.21 -2.32 -3.17
CA LEU A 412 -8.28 -1.62 -2.47
C LEU A 412 -7.86 -0.21 -2.02
N LEU A 413 -6.63 -0.05 -1.52
CA LEU A 413 -6.07 1.25 -1.16
C LEU A 413 -5.94 2.16 -2.39
N ALA A 414 -5.44 1.64 -3.52
CA ALA A 414 -5.33 2.39 -4.77
C ALA A 414 -6.70 2.78 -5.33
N GLN A 415 -7.71 1.90 -5.25
CA GLN A 415 -9.09 2.20 -5.63
C GLN A 415 -9.68 3.30 -4.76
N LYS A 416 -9.49 3.22 -3.43
CA LYS A 416 -9.91 4.25 -2.49
C LYS A 416 -9.24 5.60 -2.79
N GLN A 417 -7.93 5.62 -3.00
CA GLN A 417 -7.19 6.84 -3.35
C GLN A 417 -7.65 7.44 -4.68
N LYS A 418 -7.92 6.61 -5.70
CA LYS A 418 -8.49 7.07 -6.98
C LYS A 418 -9.88 7.65 -6.81
N ALA A 419 -10.75 7.01 -6.02
CA ALA A 419 -12.09 7.51 -5.72
C ALA A 419 -12.02 8.84 -4.96
N GLU A 420 -11.17 8.95 -3.93
CA GLU A 420 -10.94 10.19 -3.19
C GLU A 420 -10.39 11.31 -4.10
N ALA A 421 -9.47 10.99 -5.01
CA ALA A 421 -8.95 11.94 -5.98
C ALA A 421 -10.03 12.42 -6.97
N LEU A 422 -10.90 11.54 -7.44
CA LEU A 422 -12.03 11.90 -8.31
C LEU A 422 -13.04 12.79 -7.59
N VAL A 423 -13.40 12.45 -6.35
CA VAL A 423 -14.27 13.29 -5.52
C VAL A 423 -13.64 14.66 -5.31
N ARG A 424 -12.33 14.70 -5.00
CA ARG A 424 -11.59 15.96 -4.84
C ARG A 424 -11.57 16.78 -6.13
N ALA A 425 -11.35 16.15 -7.28
CA ALA A 425 -11.36 16.81 -8.58
C ALA A 425 -12.74 17.36 -8.93
N PHE A 426 -13.80 16.58 -8.70
CA PHE A 426 -15.19 17.00 -8.91
C PHE A 426 -15.57 18.19 -8.01
N LEU A 427 -15.18 18.16 -6.73
CA LEU A 427 -15.41 19.27 -5.81
C LEU A 427 -14.64 20.53 -6.25
N ALA A 428 -13.39 20.38 -6.70
CA ALA A 428 -12.60 21.50 -7.22
C ALA A 428 -13.21 22.10 -8.50
N GLU A 429 -13.74 21.26 -9.39
CA GLU A 429 -14.44 21.71 -10.60
C GLU A 429 -15.72 22.48 -10.26
N GLN A 430 -16.55 21.96 -9.34
CA GLN A 430 -17.74 22.65 -8.84
C GLN A 430 -17.38 24.00 -8.23
N GLN A 431 -16.35 24.06 -7.38
CA GLN A 431 -15.87 25.31 -6.79
C GLN A 431 -15.41 26.30 -7.86
N ALA A 432 -14.60 25.87 -8.83
CA ALA A 432 -14.16 26.73 -9.92
C ALA A 432 -15.32 27.26 -10.78
N GLN A 433 -16.35 26.43 -11.05
CA GLN A 433 -17.56 26.87 -11.75
C GLN A 433 -18.35 27.91 -10.96
N THR A 434 -18.52 27.72 -9.64
CA THR A 434 -19.18 28.71 -8.78
C THR A 434 -18.42 30.02 -8.73
N GLU A 435 -17.09 29.98 -8.53
CA GLU A 435 -16.25 31.18 -8.53
C GLU A 435 -16.27 31.90 -9.90
N ALA A 436 -16.24 31.15 -11.01
CA ALA A 436 -16.32 31.73 -12.35
C ALA A 436 -17.68 32.40 -12.59
N ALA A 437 -18.78 31.78 -12.14
CA ALA A 437 -20.11 32.37 -12.21
C ALA A 437 -20.23 33.64 -11.36
N GLU A 438 -19.66 33.65 -10.15
CA GLU A 438 -19.59 34.84 -9.30
C GLU A 438 -18.76 35.95 -9.94
N ARG A 439 -17.56 35.63 -10.47
CA ARG A 439 -16.71 36.60 -11.19
C ARG A 439 -17.42 37.15 -12.43
N ALA A 440 -18.14 36.32 -13.19
CA ALA A 440 -18.92 36.77 -14.34
C ALA A 440 -20.07 37.71 -13.93
N ARG A 441 -20.78 37.41 -12.84
CA ARG A 441 -21.82 38.30 -12.28
C ARG A 441 -21.24 39.64 -11.85
N LEU A 442 -20.14 39.64 -11.11
CA LEU A 442 -19.46 40.86 -10.67
C LEU A 442 -18.96 41.69 -11.87
N ALA A 443 -18.39 41.04 -12.89
CA ALA A 443 -17.97 41.71 -14.12
C ALA A 443 -19.16 42.29 -14.89
N GLN A 444 -20.30 41.60 -14.93
CA GLN A 444 -21.52 42.10 -15.57
C GLN A 444 -22.09 43.30 -14.82
N GLN A 445 -22.12 43.26 -13.49
CA GLN A 445 -22.51 44.41 -12.66
C GLN A 445 -21.59 45.61 -12.89
N ALA A 446 -20.28 45.40 -12.91
CA ALA A 446 -19.30 46.45 -13.18
C ALA A 446 -19.47 47.06 -14.58
N ARG A 447 -19.79 46.27 -15.60
CA ARG A 447 -20.10 46.76 -16.95
C ARG A 447 -21.34 47.65 -16.99
N VAL A 448 -22.44 47.21 -16.36
CA VAL A 448 -23.68 47.99 -16.28
C VAL A 448 -23.43 49.30 -15.55
N GLN A 449 -22.67 49.28 -14.46
CA GLN A 449 -22.31 50.49 -13.72
C GLN A 449 -21.46 51.45 -14.58
N ALA A 450 -20.45 50.94 -15.27
CA ALA A 450 -19.61 51.75 -16.15
C ALA A 450 -20.42 52.37 -17.30
N GLU A 451 -21.42 51.67 -17.84
CA GLU A 451 -22.32 52.21 -18.86
C GLU A 451 -23.21 53.33 -18.32
N LEU A 452 -23.76 53.16 -17.11
CA LEU A 452 -24.51 54.20 -16.41
C LEU A 452 -23.65 55.45 -16.16
N ASP A 453 -22.43 55.27 -15.66
CA ASP A 453 -21.49 56.35 -15.38
C ASP A 453 -21.07 57.08 -16.68
N ALA A 454 -20.82 56.33 -17.76
CA ALA A 454 -20.50 56.90 -19.08
C ALA A 454 -21.67 57.72 -19.65
N ARG A 455 -22.92 57.25 -19.47
CA ARG A 455 -24.12 57.99 -19.88
C ARG A 455 -24.31 59.28 -19.08
N GLN A 456 -24.05 59.24 -17.78
CA GLN A 456 -24.07 60.45 -16.93
C GLN A 456 -22.99 61.45 -17.34
N ALA A 457 -21.76 60.99 -17.59
CA ALA A 457 -20.67 61.84 -18.06
C ALA A 457 -20.95 62.47 -19.44
N ALA A 458 -21.53 61.71 -20.38
CA ALA A 458 -21.93 62.20 -21.69
C ALA A 458 -23.04 63.27 -21.59
N ALA A 459 -24.03 63.06 -20.72
CA ALA A 459 -25.08 64.05 -20.47
C ALA A 459 -24.53 65.35 -19.88
N HIS A 460 -23.60 65.25 -18.92
CA HIS A 460 -22.92 66.42 -18.36
C HIS A 460 -22.09 67.18 -19.40
N LYS A 461 -21.41 66.46 -20.30
CA LYS A 461 -20.62 67.08 -21.39
C LYS A 461 -21.52 67.82 -22.39
N ALA A 462 -22.65 67.22 -22.79
CA ALA A 462 -23.61 67.85 -23.69
C ALA A 462 -24.24 69.13 -23.10
N MET A 463 -24.51 69.15 -21.79
CA MET A 463 -25.02 70.35 -21.10
C MET A 463 -23.98 71.48 -21.04
N ALA A 464 -22.69 71.14 -20.92
CA ALA A 464 -21.61 72.12 -20.94
C ALA A 464 -21.43 72.75 -22.33
N GLU A 465 -21.49 71.94 -23.39
CA GLU A 465 -21.39 72.41 -24.79
C GLU A 465 -22.58 73.32 -25.17
N ALA A 466 -23.81 72.98 -24.73
CA ALA A 466 -24.99 73.83 -24.96
C ALA A 466 -24.88 75.22 -24.31
N ARG A 467 -24.23 75.32 -23.14
CA ARG A 467 -23.98 76.62 -22.47
C ARG A 467 -23.01 77.49 -23.24
N GLN A 468 -21.94 76.91 -23.82
CA GLN A 468 -20.94 77.68 -24.57
C GLN A 468 -21.52 78.29 -25.86
N LEU A 469 -22.36 77.53 -26.58
CA LEU A 469 -23.04 78.01 -27.79
C LEU A 469 -23.99 79.19 -27.52
N ALA A 470 -24.67 79.19 -26.36
CA ALA A 470 -25.59 80.26 -25.96
C ALA A 470 -24.87 81.58 -25.60
N ASP A 471 -23.62 81.52 -25.16
CA ASP A 471 -22.81 82.71 -24.83
C ASP A 471 -22.18 83.33 -26.09
N GLU A 472 -21.87 82.52 -27.12
CA GLU A 472 -21.33 83.00 -28.39
C GLU A 472 -22.38 83.73 -29.26
N GLN A 473 -23.63 83.25 -29.26
CA GLN A 473 -24.74 83.92 -29.95
C GLN A 473 -25.05 85.32 -29.38
N ARG A 474 -24.88 85.50 -28.06
CA ARG A 474 -25.09 86.80 -27.40
C ARG A 474 -24.06 87.86 -27.80
N ARG A 475 -22.82 87.46 -28.15
CA ARG A 475 -21.78 88.40 -28.59
C ARG A 475 -22.00 88.92 -30.01
N ARG A 476 -22.42 88.06 -30.94
CA ARG A 476 -22.65 88.44 -32.36
C ARG A 476 -23.85 89.38 -32.55
N ALA A 477 -24.86 89.28 -31.69
CA ALA A 477 -26.02 90.19 -31.72
C ALA A 477 -25.67 91.64 -31.27
N ALA A 478 -24.68 91.81 -30.41
CA ALA A 478 -24.27 93.13 -29.90
C ALA A 478 -23.49 93.96 -30.94
N GLU A 479 -22.73 93.31 -31.82
CA GLU A 479 -21.91 93.98 -32.84
C GLU A 479 -22.75 94.55 -33.99
N GLN A 480 -23.84 93.86 -34.39
CA GLN A 480 -24.72 94.31 -35.49
C GLN A 480 -25.58 95.53 -35.12
N ALA A 481 -25.88 95.75 -33.83
CA ALA A 481 -26.65 96.90 -33.36
C ALA A 481 -25.87 98.23 -33.39
N ALA A 482 -24.54 98.19 -33.31
CA ALA A 482 -23.69 99.38 -33.27
C ALA A 482 -23.53 100.05 -34.64
N GLU A 483 -23.55 99.29 -35.73
CA GLU A 483 -23.32 99.79 -37.09
C GLU A 483 -24.56 100.51 -37.68
N GLN A 484 -25.77 100.05 -37.33
CA GLN A 484 -27.04 100.68 -37.74
C GLN A 484 -27.27 102.06 -37.11
N ALA A 485 -26.73 102.32 -35.91
CA ALA A 485 -26.88 103.60 -35.22
C ALA A 485 -26.08 104.76 -35.84
N ARG A 486 -25.04 104.46 -36.62
CA ARG A 486 -24.17 105.48 -37.24
C ARG A 486 -24.79 106.10 -38.49
N LEU A 487 -25.44 105.29 -39.33
CA LEU A 487 -26.06 105.73 -40.59
C LEU A 487 -27.35 106.56 -40.37
N ALA A 488 -28.09 106.34 -39.28
CA ALA A 488 -29.32 107.07 -38.96
C ALA A 488 -29.09 108.54 -38.56
N ARG A 489 -27.92 108.88 -37.99
CA ARG A 489 -27.59 110.25 -37.55
C ARG A 489 -27.30 111.22 -38.70
N GLU A 490 -26.80 110.72 -39.83
CA GLU A 490 -26.43 111.54 -40.99
C GLU A 490 -27.66 112.00 -41.78
N GLN A 491 -28.70 111.16 -41.87
CA GLN A 491 -29.94 111.48 -42.60
C GLN A 491 -30.88 112.41 -41.82
N GLN A 492 -30.85 112.41 -40.48
CA GLN A 492 -31.65 113.31 -39.66
C GLN A 492 -31.17 114.77 -39.69
N ALA A 493 -29.87 115.02 -39.92
CA ALA A 493 -29.33 116.38 -39.98
C ALA A 493 -29.76 117.16 -41.25
N ALA A 494 -29.99 116.46 -42.37
CA ALA A 494 -30.39 117.08 -43.64
C ALA A 494 -31.88 117.49 -43.69
N GLN A 495 -32.76 116.75 -43.01
CA GLN A 495 -34.21 117.00 -43.04
C GLN A 495 -34.67 118.13 -42.10
N ALA A 496 -33.91 118.43 -41.03
CA ALA A 496 -34.26 119.50 -40.09
C ALA A 496 -34.04 120.93 -40.66
N ALA A 497 -33.11 121.11 -41.62
CA ALA A 497 -32.78 122.43 -42.16
C ALA A 497 -33.82 122.97 -43.18
N GLU A 498 -34.57 122.11 -43.86
CA GLU A 498 -35.49 122.50 -44.93
C GLU A 498 -36.92 122.80 -44.41
N ALA A 499 -37.36 122.11 -43.36
CA ALA A 499 -38.66 122.35 -42.71
C ALA A 499 -38.76 123.73 -42.04
N GLN A 500 -37.65 124.26 -41.51
CA GLN A 500 -37.63 125.52 -40.78
C GLN A 500 -37.77 126.75 -41.70
N LYS A 501 -37.42 126.63 -42.99
CA LYS A 501 -37.49 127.72 -43.97
C LYS A 501 -38.90 127.96 -44.53
N ARG A 502 -39.75 126.91 -44.60
CA ARG A 502 -41.15 126.99 -45.08
C ARG A 502 -42.14 127.50 -44.02
N ALA A 503 -41.88 127.26 -42.73
CA ALA A 503 -42.74 127.76 -41.66
C ALA A 503 -42.64 129.30 -41.48
N GLN A 504 -41.48 129.90 -41.79
CA GLN A 504 -41.25 131.33 -41.63
C GLN A 504 -41.97 132.20 -42.69
N THR A 505 -42.11 131.70 -43.93
CA THR A 505 -42.78 132.43 -45.01
C THR A 505 -44.31 132.46 -44.86
N ALA A 506 -44.95 131.39 -44.37
CA ALA A 506 -46.40 131.36 -44.16
C ALA A 506 -46.87 132.25 -42.99
N ALA A 507 -46.06 132.38 -41.94
CA ALA A 507 -46.36 133.24 -40.79
C ALA A 507 -46.30 134.75 -41.13
N ALA A 508 -45.46 135.15 -42.09
CA ALA A 508 -45.35 136.54 -42.53
C ALA A 508 -46.61 136.99 -43.29
N THR A 509 -47.19 136.12 -44.12
CA THR A 509 -48.38 136.44 -44.94
C THR A 509 -49.65 136.59 -44.10
N ALA A 510 -49.79 135.84 -43.00
CA ALA A 510 -50.93 135.97 -42.09
C ALA A 510 -50.90 137.26 -41.25
N ASN A 511 -49.71 137.78 -40.92
CA ASN A 511 -49.56 139.01 -40.14
C ASN A 511 -49.80 140.28 -40.97
N ALA A 512 -49.73 140.21 -42.30
CA ALA A 512 -49.91 141.38 -43.19
C ALA A 512 -51.38 141.62 -43.62
N LEU A 513 -52.32 140.75 -43.21
CA LEU A 513 -53.73 140.83 -43.57
C LEU A 513 -54.42 142.02 -42.88
N GLN A 514 -54.81 143.02 -43.66
CA GLN A 514 -55.53 144.21 -43.17
C GLN A 514 -57.03 144.11 -43.46
N VAL A 515 -57.84 144.80 -42.63
CA VAL A 515 -59.30 144.83 -42.77
C VAL A 515 -59.67 145.32 -44.18
N GLY A 516 -60.47 144.53 -44.90
CA GLY A 516 -60.79 144.75 -46.31
C GLY A 516 -60.15 143.79 -47.32
N ALA A 517 -59.22 142.93 -46.89
CA ALA A 517 -58.60 141.90 -47.74
C ALA A 517 -59.61 140.83 -48.22
N TRP A 518 -59.46 140.35 -49.45
CA TRP A 518 -60.30 139.31 -50.04
C TRP A 518 -59.55 137.97 -50.09
N LEU A 519 -60.19 136.91 -49.59
CA LEU A 519 -59.68 135.52 -49.68
C LEU A 519 -60.66 134.61 -50.43
N GLU A 520 -60.09 133.64 -51.15
CA GLU A 520 -60.82 132.47 -51.63
C GLU A 520 -60.69 131.33 -50.60
N ILE A 521 -61.85 130.81 -50.17
CA ILE A 521 -61.97 129.68 -49.25
C ILE A 521 -62.47 128.48 -50.07
N ASN A 522 -61.64 127.45 -50.18
CA ASN A 522 -62.00 126.20 -50.83
C ASN A 522 -62.72 125.29 -49.83
N SER A 523 -64.06 125.36 -49.78
CA SER A 523 -64.87 124.57 -48.84
C SER A 523 -65.29 123.23 -49.45
N THR A 524 -65.06 122.14 -48.72
CA THR A 524 -65.45 120.77 -49.08
C THR A 524 -66.67 120.33 -48.25
N LEU A 525 -67.86 120.78 -48.62
CA LEU A 525 -69.13 120.27 -48.04
C LEU A 525 -69.92 119.50 -49.13
N PRO A 526 -70.27 118.22 -48.90
CA PRO A 526 -70.85 117.35 -49.91
C PRO A 526 -72.33 117.68 -50.16
N THR A 527 -72.72 117.80 -51.43
CA THR A 527 -74.13 117.85 -51.87
C THR A 527 -74.37 116.81 -52.97
N GLU A 528 -75.53 116.15 -52.95
CA GLU A 528 -75.84 114.80 -53.48
C GLU A 528 -75.87 114.58 -55.01
N SER A 529 -75.19 115.36 -55.83
CA SER A 529 -75.21 115.13 -57.28
C SER A 529 -73.91 115.54 -57.94
N SER A 530 -73.03 114.55 -58.15
CA SER A 530 -71.64 114.58 -58.68
C SER A 530 -70.54 114.84 -57.63
N PRO A 531 -69.65 113.87 -57.33
CA PRO A 531 -68.61 114.01 -56.30
C PRO A 531 -67.32 114.66 -56.83
N THR A 532 -67.43 115.58 -57.79
CA THR A 532 -66.33 116.38 -58.36
C THR A 532 -66.80 117.81 -58.60
N ALA A 533 -66.52 118.72 -57.66
CA ALA A 533 -66.30 120.15 -57.89
C ALA A 533 -65.98 120.85 -56.55
N LEU A 534 -64.80 121.46 -56.44
CA LEU A 534 -64.48 122.42 -55.37
C LEU A 534 -65.40 123.64 -55.54
N SER A 535 -66.28 123.91 -54.57
CA SER A 535 -66.99 125.19 -54.53
C SER A 535 -66.09 126.25 -53.91
N VAL A 536 -65.58 127.16 -54.75
CA VAL A 536 -64.72 128.27 -54.34
C VAL A 536 -65.60 129.41 -53.85
N ILE A 537 -65.46 129.80 -52.57
CA ILE A 537 -66.24 130.88 -51.96
C ILE A 537 -65.32 132.08 -51.72
N ARG A 538 -65.68 133.25 -52.27
CA ARG A 538 -64.92 134.51 -52.11
C ARG A 538 -65.47 135.31 -50.94
N ALA A 539 -64.65 135.56 -49.92
CA ALA A 539 -65.08 136.28 -48.72
C ALA A 539 -64.15 137.46 -48.39
N LYS A 540 -64.76 138.59 -48.00
CA LYS A 540 -64.04 139.81 -47.61
C LYS A 540 -63.85 139.83 -46.10
N LEU A 541 -62.62 140.11 -45.66
CA LEU A 541 -62.28 140.28 -44.26
C LEU A 541 -62.96 141.53 -43.73
N SER A 542 -64.00 141.32 -42.92
CA SER A 542 -64.88 142.41 -42.49
C SER A 542 -64.46 142.98 -41.14
N VAL A 543 -64.04 142.12 -40.20
CA VAL A 543 -63.62 142.56 -38.86
C VAL A 543 -62.51 141.64 -38.35
N ILE A 544 -61.50 142.24 -37.72
CA ILE A 544 -60.50 141.57 -36.89
C ILE A 544 -60.83 141.92 -35.43
N ILE A 545 -61.26 140.93 -34.64
CA ILE A 545 -61.58 141.14 -33.22
C ILE A 545 -60.34 140.90 -32.38
N GLY A 546 -59.67 141.98 -31.97
CA GLY A 546 -58.39 141.94 -31.24
C GLY A 546 -58.43 141.22 -29.88
N ALA A 547 -59.58 141.21 -29.20
CA ALA A 547 -59.72 140.58 -27.88
C ALA A 547 -59.75 139.04 -27.91
N THR A 548 -60.09 138.42 -29.04
CA THR A 548 -60.26 136.96 -29.17
C THR A 548 -59.46 136.34 -30.32
N GLY A 549 -58.70 137.14 -31.08
CA GLY A 549 -57.81 136.66 -32.15
C GLY A 549 -58.53 136.05 -33.35
N LYS A 550 -59.81 136.41 -33.56
CA LYS A 550 -60.71 135.85 -34.59
C LYS A 550 -60.86 136.80 -35.78
N TYR A 551 -60.74 136.23 -36.98
CA TYR A 551 -60.90 136.89 -38.28
C TYR A 551 -62.26 136.51 -38.87
N ILE A 552 -63.13 137.49 -39.10
CA ILE A 552 -64.50 137.25 -39.58
C ILE A 552 -64.65 137.57 -41.07
N PHE A 553 -64.97 136.49 -41.79
CA PHE A 553 -65.45 136.29 -43.15
C PHE A 553 -66.85 136.85 -43.47
N ALA A 554 -67.07 137.83 -44.37
CA ALA A 554 -68.42 138.13 -44.88
C ALA A 554 -68.51 138.20 -46.42
N ASP A 555 -69.70 137.90 -46.95
CA ASP A 555 -70.04 137.94 -48.39
C ASP A 555 -70.48 139.36 -48.83
N GLN A 556 -70.68 139.57 -50.14
CA GLN A 556 -71.06 140.83 -50.80
C GLN A 556 -72.35 141.49 -50.24
N VAL A 557 -73.21 140.72 -49.57
CA VAL A 557 -74.46 141.17 -48.95
C VAL A 557 -74.35 141.26 -47.41
N GLY A 558 -73.13 141.17 -46.85
CA GLY A 558 -72.87 141.38 -45.41
C GLY A 558 -73.21 140.19 -44.50
N ARG A 559 -73.47 138.99 -45.05
CA ARG A 559 -73.67 137.76 -44.26
C ARG A 559 -72.33 137.12 -43.90
N LYS A 560 -72.20 136.64 -42.65
CA LYS A 560 -71.01 135.96 -42.13
C LYS A 560 -70.84 134.58 -42.79
N VAL A 561 -69.73 134.38 -43.50
CA VAL A 561 -69.38 133.15 -44.24
C VAL A 561 -68.50 132.21 -43.43
N ALA A 562 -67.49 132.74 -42.73
CA ALA A 562 -66.52 131.94 -41.98
C ALA A 562 -65.87 132.73 -40.85
N GLU A 563 -65.41 132.03 -39.81
CA GLU A 563 -64.64 132.58 -38.69
C GLU A 563 -63.38 131.73 -38.49
N TYR A 564 -62.20 132.33 -38.63
CA TYR A 564 -60.93 131.65 -38.45
C TYR A 564 -60.12 132.27 -37.31
N THR A 565 -59.39 131.44 -36.56
CA THR A 565 -58.37 131.89 -35.61
C THR A 565 -57.01 132.01 -36.30
N ARG A 566 -56.09 132.80 -35.72
CA ARG A 566 -54.75 133.05 -36.29
C ARG A 566 -54.00 131.76 -36.68
N GLU A 567 -54.00 130.76 -35.80
CA GLU A 567 -53.31 129.49 -36.04
C GLU A 567 -53.96 128.68 -37.16
N GLN A 568 -55.30 128.68 -37.22
CA GLN A 568 -56.05 128.02 -38.28
C GLN A 568 -55.86 128.70 -39.64
N LEU A 569 -55.71 130.03 -39.66
CA LEU A 569 -55.44 130.78 -40.89
C LEU A 569 -54.04 130.48 -41.43
N ILE A 570 -53.02 130.38 -40.56
CA ILE A 570 -51.65 129.97 -40.93
C ILE A 570 -51.64 128.51 -41.43
N GLN A 571 -52.33 127.60 -40.75
CA GLN A 571 -52.43 126.20 -41.17
C GLN A 571 -53.17 126.06 -42.51
N GLY A 572 -54.27 126.79 -42.73
CA GLY A 572 -54.98 126.81 -44.01
C GLY A 572 -54.14 127.37 -45.16
N LEU A 573 -53.25 128.34 -44.89
CA LEU A 573 -52.28 128.85 -45.88
C LEU A 573 -51.14 127.84 -46.17
N ILE A 574 -50.69 127.08 -45.16
CA ILE A 574 -49.69 126.00 -45.35
C ILE A 574 -50.29 124.85 -46.17
N ASN A 575 -51.55 124.50 -45.92
CA ASN A 575 -52.24 123.38 -46.54
C ASN A 575 -52.86 123.74 -47.91
N GLY A 576 -52.80 125.01 -48.34
CA GLY A 576 -53.30 125.47 -49.64
C GLY A 576 -54.82 125.65 -49.74
N GLU A 577 -55.53 125.66 -48.61
CA GLU A 577 -57.00 125.75 -48.52
C GLU A 577 -57.52 127.19 -48.55
N LEU A 578 -56.65 128.17 -48.22
CA LEU A 578 -56.95 129.60 -48.19
C LEU A 578 -55.97 130.36 -49.08
N THR A 579 -56.47 131.04 -50.12
CA THR A 579 -55.63 131.82 -51.06
C THR A 579 -55.96 133.32 -50.97
N LEU A 580 -54.93 134.14 -50.72
CA LEU A 580 -55.04 135.60 -50.66
C LEU A 580 -55.12 136.17 -52.08
N LEU A 581 -56.26 136.75 -52.44
CA LEU A 581 -56.43 137.38 -53.76
C LEU A 581 -55.95 138.83 -53.78
N ARG A 582 -56.24 139.60 -52.72
CA ARG A 582 -55.90 141.02 -52.68
C ARG A 582 -55.81 141.54 -51.25
N ASN A 583 -54.68 142.17 -50.93
CA ASN A 583 -54.50 142.96 -49.71
C ASN A 583 -54.77 144.44 -50.04
N GLY A 584 -55.43 145.19 -49.16
CA GLY A 584 -55.78 146.60 -49.41
C GLY A 584 -54.56 147.52 -49.53
N ASP A 585 -54.64 148.54 -50.39
CA ASP A 585 -53.54 149.45 -50.73
C ASP A 585 -53.17 150.39 -49.57
N ASN A 586 -51.87 150.57 -49.30
CA ASN A 586 -51.36 151.54 -48.33
C ASN A 586 -50.39 152.54 -48.98
N PHE A 587 -50.58 153.81 -48.67
CA PHE A 587 -50.28 154.99 -49.49
C PHE A 587 -48.83 155.53 -49.38
N GLU A 588 -47.91 154.87 -48.65
CA GLU A 588 -46.76 155.56 -48.03
C GLU A 588 -45.32 155.23 -48.51
N GLU A 589 -45.01 154.18 -49.29
CA GLU A 589 -43.60 153.81 -49.55
C GLU A 589 -43.11 153.91 -51.01
N GLN A 590 -43.94 154.41 -51.93
CA GLN A 590 -43.49 154.83 -53.28
C GLN A 590 -42.35 155.89 -53.26
N LEU A 591 -42.07 156.49 -52.09
CA LEU A 591 -41.06 157.53 -51.89
C LEU A 591 -39.60 157.04 -51.74
N ALA A 592 -39.33 155.77 -51.41
CA ALA A 592 -37.95 155.32 -51.15
C ALA A 592 -37.15 154.93 -52.43
N LYS A 593 -37.85 154.74 -53.57
CA LYS A 593 -37.26 154.23 -54.83
C LYS A 593 -36.36 155.23 -55.56
N VAL A 594 -36.25 156.48 -55.09
CA VAL A 594 -35.51 157.55 -55.78
C VAL A 594 -34.15 157.87 -55.12
N ILE A 595 -33.87 157.45 -53.88
CA ILE A 595 -32.76 158.05 -53.09
C ILE A 595 -31.43 157.24 -53.08
N ARG A 596 -31.33 156.07 -53.72
CA ARG A 596 -30.03 155.35 -53.81
C ARG A 596 -29.36 155.33 -55.19
N GLY A 597 -29.99 155.93 -56.20
CA GLY A 597 -29.29 156.30 -57.42
C GLY A 597 -28.62 157.67 -57.24
N LEU A 598 -27.45 157.75 -56.58
CA LEU A 598 -26.47 158.87 -56.66
C LEU A 598 -25.33 158.69 -55.61
N ARG A 599 -24.51 157.65 -55.79
CA ARG A 599 -23.06 157.71 -55.60
C ARG A 599 -22.42 157.01 -56.79
N ARG A 600 -22.55 157.71 -57.91
CA ARG A 600 -21.75 157.63 -59.12
C ARG A 600 -20.78 158.81 -59.04
N ASP A 601 -19.57 158.59 -59.53
CA ASP A 601 -18.63 159.57 -60.08
C ASP A 601 -17.52 160.18 -59.17
N VAL A 602 -16.30 159.77 -59.56
CA VAL A 602 -14.94 160.38 -59.44
C VAL A 602 -14.09 160.04 -58.20
N ASN A 603 -13.36 158.91 -58.27
CA ASN A 603 -11.93 158.90 -58.64
C ASN A 603 -11.48 157.51 -59.07
#